data_AF-A0A0B2PXX1-F1
#
_entry.id   AF-A0A0B2PXX1-F1
#
_cell.length_a   1.000
_cell.length_b   1.000
_cell.length_c   1.000
_cell.angle_alpha   90.00
_cell.angle_beta   90.00
_cell.angle_gamma   90.00
#
_symmetry.space_group_name_H-M   'P 1'
#
loop_
_entity.id
_entity.type
_entity.pdbx_description
1 polymer ?
#
loop_
_entity_poly.entity_id
_entity_poly.type
_entity_poly.pdbx_seq_one_letter_code
_entity_poly.pdbx_strand_id
1 'polypeptide(L)'
;MPKLPKLHRKGGTLLRHTTATATMAPKRGGKAPAIAAKTKPVSNLLFEKRPKKFRIGGALPPKRDLTRFMKWPKNVQIQRKKRILKQRLKVSPALDQFTKTLDKNLGQNNLHNV
;
A
#
# COMPACT_ATOMS: atom_id res chain seq x y z
N MET A 1 -21.72 -39.05 19.00
CA MET A 1 -22.14 -38.97 17.58
C MET A 1 -21.38 -37.82 16.89
N PRO A 2 -21.02 -37.98 15.61
CA PRO A 2 -19.77 -37.51 14.99
C PRO A 2 -19.76 -36.09 14.41
N LYS A 3 -18.54 -35.55 14.22
CA LYS A 3 -18.19 -34.35 13.41
C LYS A 3 -18.49 -34.57 11.93
N LEU A 4 -18.92 -33.52 11.22
CA LEU A 4 -18.61 -33.29 9.81
C LEU A 4 -18.78 -31.80 9.43
N PRO A 5 -17.69 -31.06 9.17
CA PRO A 5 -17.71 -29.89 8.31
C PRO A 5 -17.24 -30.27 6.91
N LYS A 6 -17.84 -29.59 5.91
CA LYS A 6 -17.26 -29.07 4.66
C LYS A 6 -18.21 -29.28 3.50
N LEU A 7 -18.34 -28.23 2.68
CA LEU A 7 -18.20 -28.36 1.22
C LEU A 7 -17.86 -26.98 0.66
N HIS A 8 -16.57 -26.77 0.39
CA HIS A 8 -16.15 -25.81 -0.63
C HIS A 8 -16.41 -26.47 -1.98
N ARG A 9 -17.33 -25.95 -2.79
CA ARG A 9 -17.41 -26.32 -4.21
C ARG A 9 -16.53 -25.37 -5.02
N LYS A 10 -15.33 -25.85 -5.34
CA LYS A 10 -14.61 -25.42 -6.55
C LYS A 10 -15.37 -25.90 -7.78
N GLY A 11 -15.29 -25.15 -8.87
CA GLY A 11 -15.56 -25.69 -10.20
C GLY A 11 -15.96 -24.63 -11.19
N GLY A 12 -14.98 -23.96 -11.78
CA GLY A 12 -15.15 -23.41 -13.13
C GLY A 12 -15.15 -24.57 -14.14
N THR A 13 -15.96 -24.46 -15.18
CA THR A 13 -15.79 -25.24 -16.41
C THR A 13 -15.99 -24.35 -17.61
N LEU A 14 -14.93 -24.33 -18.40
CA LEU A 14 -14.76 -23.77 -19.72
C LEU A 14 -15.71 -24.48 -20.70
N LEU A 15 -16.47 -23.73 -21.52
CA LEU A 15 -17.03 -24.30 -22.75
C LEU A 15 -16.66 -23.41 -23.94
N ARG A 16 -15.82 -23.99 -24.80
CA ARG A 16 -15.70 -23.69 -26.23
C ARG A 16 -16.70 -24.57 -26.98
N HIS A 17 -17.38 -24.03 -28.00
CA HIS A 17 -17.76 -24.71 -29.25
C HIS A 17 -18.53 -23.69 -30.13
N THR A 18 -17.95 -23.25 -31.25
CA THR A 18 -18.20 -23.68 -32.66
C THR A 18 -19.41 -23.02 -33.32
N THR A 19 -19.09 -22.34 -34.43
CA THR A 19 -19.89 -22.00 -35.62
C THR A 19 -21.16 -22.83 -35.87
N ALA A 20 -22.27 -22.15 -36.19
CA ALA A 20 -22.96 -22.21 -37.50
C ALA A 20 -24.30 -21.44 -37.51
N THR A 21 -24.63 -20.99 -38.70
CA THR A 21 -25.81 -20.28 -39.24
C THR A 21 -27.18 -20.95 -39.02
N ALA A 22 -28.26 -20.15 -38.85
CA ALA A 22 -29.55 -20.24 -39.58
C ALA A 22 -30.76 -19.54 -38.87
N THR A 23 -31.39 -18.61 -39.62
CA THR A 23 -32.85 -18.50 -39.93
C THR A 23 -33.91 -18.15 -38.85
N MET A 24 -34.49 -16.94 -39.01
CA MET A 24 -35.88 -16.43 -38.80
C MET A 24 -36.68 -16.67 -37.49
N ALA A 25 -37.07 -15.56 -36.83
CA ALA A 25 -38.45 -15.06 -36.60
C ALA A 25 -38.54 -14.16 -35.33
N PRO A 26 -39.31 -13.06 -35.31
CA PRO A 26 -39.25 -12.07 -34.23
C PRO A 26 -40.23 -12.39 -33.11
N LYS A 27 -39.73 -12.83 -31.95
CA LYS A 27 -40.56 -12.93 -30.72
C LYS A 27 -40.42 -11.65 -29.90
N ARG A 28 -41.50 -10.88 -29.91
CA ARG A 28 -41.74 -9.67 -29.12
C ARG A 28 -41.57 -9.94 -27.62
N GLY A 29 -40.96 -8.97 -26.92
CA GLY A 29 -41.23 -8.69 -25.51
C GLY A 29 -40.20 -9.22 -24.52
N GLY A 30 -39.21 -8.38 -24.19
CA GLY A 30 -38.32 -8.58 -23.04
C GLY A 30 -37.29 -7.47 -22.99
N LYS A 31 -37.43 -6.54 -22.02
CA LYS A 31 -36.55 -5.38 -21.84
C LYS A 31 -35.09 -5.84 -21.75
N ALA A 32 -34.24 -5.33 -22.65
CA ALA A 32 -32.80 -5.57 -22.61
C ALA A 32 -32.19 -4.97 -21.32
N PRO A 33 -31.19 -5.62 -20.69
CA PRO A 33 -30.42 -4.98 -19.64
C PRO A 33 -29.65 -3.82 -20.27
N ALA A 34 -29.95 -2.60 -19.82
CA ALA A 34 -29.22 -1.41 -20.23
C ALA A 34 -27.73 -1.61 -19.92
N ILE A 35 -26.93 -1.72 -20.98
CA ILE A 35 -25.47 -1.58 -20.90
C ILE A 35 -25.24 -0.16 -20.38
N ALA A 36 -24.79 -0.05 -19.13
CA ALA A 36 -24.36 1.23 -18.57
C ALA A 36 -23.22 1.77 -19.43
N ALA A 37 -23.58 2.69 -20.33
CA ALA A 37 -22.63 3.43 -21.13
C ALA A 37 -21.68 4.15 -20.17
N LYS A 38 -20.38 3.81 -20.24
CA LYS A 38 -19.34 4.59 -19.58
C LYS A 38 -19.37 5.98 -20.21
N THR A 39 -19.97 6.93 -19.51
CA THR A 39 -19.95 8.34 -19.84
C THR A 39 -18.48 8.77 -19.93
N LYS A 40 -18.01 9.03 -21.14
CA LYS A 40 -16.71 9.68 -21.36
C LYS A 40 -16.83 11.08 -20.76
N PRO A 41 -15.93 11.48 -19.83
CA PRO A 41 -16.00 12.82 -19.26
C PRO A 41 -15.84 13.83 -20.39
N VAL A 42 -16.83 14.73 -20.50
CA VAL A 42 -16.78 15.88 -21.41
C VAL A 42 -15.53 16.69 -21.06
N SER A 43 -14.54 16.69 -21.94
CA SER A 43 -13.37 17.55 -21.79
C SER A 43 -13.83 18.98 -22.06
N ASN A 44 -13.95 19.78 -20.98
CA ASN A 44 -14.13 21.21 -21.09
C ASN A 44 -13.02 21.79 -21.98
N LEU A 45 -13.35 22.30 -23.18
CA LEU A 45 -12.37 22.82 -24.14
C LEU A 45 -11.56 24.01 -23.59
N LEU A 46 -12.05 24.64 -22.52
CA LEU A 46 -11.38 25.75 -21.83
C LEU A 46 -10.17 25.31 -20.99
N PHE A 47 -10.07 24.03 -20.60
CA PHE A 47 -8.99 23.54 -19.74
C PHE A 47 -8.20 22.40 -20.39
N GLU A 48 -6.99 22.71 -20.84
CA GLU A 48 -6.04 21.72 -21.37
C GLU A 48 -5.21 21.09 -20.24
N LYS A 49 -4.87 19.79 -20.38
CA LYS A 49 -3.92 19.12 -19.48
C LYS A 49 -2.49 19.57 -19.80
N ARG A 50 -1.81 20.20 -18.84
CA ARG A 50 -0.40 20.62 -18.98
C ARG A 50 0.54 19.85 -18.03
N PRO A 51 1.00 18.64 -18.41
CA PRO A 51 1.91 17.87 -17.58
C PRO A 51 3.32 18.48 -17.60
N LYS A 52 3.88 18.77 -16.42
CA LYS A 52 5.26 19.23 -16.27
C LYS A 52 6.23 18.03 -16.26
N LYS A 53 7.33 18.12 -17.00
CA LYS A 53 8.40 17.10 -17.02
C LYS A 53 9.43 17.45 -15.94
N PHE A 54 9.49 16.68 -14.85
CA PHE A 54 10.40 16.91 -13.72
C PHE A 54 11.72 16.11 -13.79
N ARG A 55 12.07 15.57 -14.97
CA ARG A 55 13.38 14.94 -15.18
C ARG A 55 14.46 16.02 -15.25
N ILE A 56 15.72 15.60 -15.12
CA ILE A 56 16.89 16.47 -15.25
C ILE A 56 16.81 17.24 -16.59
N GLY A 57 17.02 18.57 -16.56
CA GLY A 57 16.92 19.44 -17.74
C GLY A 57 15.49 19.83 -18.14
N GLY A 58 14.48 19.51 -17.34
CA GLY A 58 13.08 19.89 -17.56
C GLY A 58 12.61 21.04 -16.66
N ALA A 59 11.36 20.96 -16.22
CA ALA A 59 10.76 21.91 -15.29
C ALA A 59 11.39 21.82 -13.89
N LEU A 60 11.32 22.91 -13.12
CA LEU A 60 11.81 22.97 -11.74
C LEU A 60 11.21 21.85 -10.88
N PRO A 61 12.02 21.15 -10.07
CA PRO A 61 11.52 20.13 -9.16
C PRO A 61 10.45 20.68 -8.21
N PRO A 62 9.41 19.89 -7.89
CA PRO A 62 8.43 20.28 -6.90
C PRO A 62 9.08 20.41 -5.52
N LYS A 63 8.46 21.20 -4.64
CA LYS A 63 8.84 21.26 -3.22
C LYS A 63 8.66 19.86 -2.61
N ARG A 64 9.72 19.27 -2.09
CA ARG A 64 9.75 17.97 -1.42
C ARG A 64 10.22 18.13 0.01
N ASP A 65 10.04 17.09 0.82
CA ASP A 65 10.61 17.08 2.16
C ASP A 65 12.15 17.17 2.10
N LEU A 66 12.70 18.16 2.80
CA LEU A 66 14.12 18.44 2.92
C LEU A 66 14.69 18.07 4.30
N THR A 67 13.90 17.46 5.20
CA THR A 67 14.33 17.09 6.56
C THR A 67 15.65 16.31 6.61
N ARG A 68 15.95 15.48 5.62
CA ARG A 68 17.23 14.74 5.54
C ARG A 68 18.42 15.60 5.16
N PHE A 69 18.22 16.61 4.33
CA PHE A 69 19.27 17.47 3.77
C PHE A 69 19.43 18.78 4.54
N MET A 70 18.50 19.07 5.44
CA MET A 70 18.54 20.23 6.30
C MET A 70 19.75 20.17 7.24
N LYS A 71 20.41 21.31 7.41
CA LYS A 71 21.40 21.49 8.47
C LYS A 71 20.70 21.49 9.83
N TRP A 72 20.68 20.33 10.48
CA TRP A 72 20.09 20.16 11.80
C TRP A 72 20.83 20.99 12.88
N PRO A 73 20.14 21.43 13.95
CA PRO A 73 20.77 22.06 15.11
C PRO A 73 21.90 21.21 15.71
N LYS A 74 22.94 21.87 16.25
CA LYS A 74 24.17 21.20 16.74
C LYS A 74 23.90 20.14 17.80
N ASN A 75 23.00 20.39 18.74
CA ASN A 75 22.60 19.45 19.80
C ASN A 75 22.02 18.14 19.21
N VAL A 76 21.10 18.24 18.24
CA VAL A 76 20.51 17.08 17.56
C VAL A 76 21.57 16.28 16.81
N GLN A 77 22.51 16.97 16.15
CA GLN A 77 23.62 16.31 15.47
C GLN A 77 24.50 15.53 16.47
N ILE A 78 24.87 16.14 17.59
CA ILE A 78 25.70 15.49 18.63
C ILE A 78 24.96 14.30 19.24
N GLN A 79 23.67 14.42 19.55
CA GLN A 79 22.86 13.32 20.07
C GLN A 79 22.79 12.14 19.09
N ARG A 80 22.54 12.41 17.80
CA ARG A 80 22.51 11.38 16.76
C ARG A 80 23.88 10.73 16.55
N LYS A 81 24.96 11.52 16.50
CA LYS A 81 26.34 11.00 16.40
C LYS A 81 26.68 10.10 17.58
N LYS A 82 26.36 10.51 18.82
CA LYS A 82 26.56 9.71 20.03
C LYS A 82 25.81 8.37 19.95
N ARG A 83 24.56 8.38 19.48
CA ARG A 83 23.77 7.15 19.28
C ARG A 83 24.39 6.24 18.20
N ILE A 84 24.79 6.81 17.06
CA ILE A 84 25.42 6.04 15.97
C ILE A 84 26.73 5.41 16.45
N LEU A 85 27.56 6.16 17.19
CA LEU A 85 28.83 5.64 17.69
C LEU A 85 28.63 4.43 18.61
N LYS A 86 27.66 4.50 19.53
CA LYS A 86 27.28 3.37 20.41
C LYS A 86 26.80 2.14 19.63
N GLN A 87 26.14 2.34 18.49
CA GLN A 87 25.64 1.23 17.65
C GLN A 87 26.74 0.61 16.77
N ARG A 88 27.71 1.40 16.34
CA ARG A 88 28.74 0.97 15.37
C ARG A 88 29.98 0.39 16.05
N LEU A 89 30.32 0.88 17.23
CA LEU A 89 31.43 0.35 18.01
C LEU A 89 30.98 -0.87 18.82
N LYS A 90 31.94 -1.77 19.09
CA LYS A 90 31.74 -2.85 20.05
C LYS A 90 31.65 -2.25 21.45
N VAL A 91 30.52 -2.44 22.10
CA VAL A 91 30.27 -2.05 23.49
C VAL A 91 30.56 -3.26 24.39
N SER A 92 31.09 -3.02 25.59
CA SER A 92 31.33 -4.08 26.58
C SER A 92 30.01 -4.75 27.03
N PRO A 93 29.97 -6.07 27.27
CA PRO A 93 28.75 -6.79 27.67
C PRO A 93 28.05 -6.21 28.91
N ALA A 94 28.82 -5.73 29.89
CA ALA A 94 28.30 -5.12 31.11
C ALA A 94 27.54 -3.81 30.86
N LEU A 95 27.82 -3.12 29.75
CA LEU A 95 27.06 -1.94 29.34
C LEU A 95 25.90 -2.30 28.41
N ASP A 96 26.04 -3.36 27.61
CA ASP A 96 24.99 -3.78 26.68
C ASP A 96 23.78 -4.45 27.37
N GLN A 97 23.96 -4.97 28.58
CA GLN A 97 22.83 -5.53 29.37
C GLN A 97 21.68 -4.51 29.56
N PHE A 98 21.99 -3.22 29.64
CA PHE A 98 20.98 -2.16 29.78
C PHE A 98 20.19 -1.86 28.50
N THR A 99 20.66 -2.33 27.35
CA THR A 99 19.91 -2.26 26.09
C THR A 99 18.82 -3.33 26.04
N LYS A 100 19.02 -4.45 26.75
CA LYS A 100 18.10 -5.59 26.80
C LYS A 100 17.11 -5.36 27.94
N THR A 101 15.85 -5.17 27.59
CA THR A 101 14.77 -4.88 28.54
C THR A 101 13.79 -6.04 28.63
N LEU A 102 13.01 -6.12 29.71
CA LEU A 102 11.91 -7.08 29.82
C LEU A 102 10.91 -6.87 28.69
N ASP A 103 10.21 -7.93 28.29
CA ASP A 103 9.18 -7.83 27.27
C ASP A 103 8.01 -6.95 27.75
N LYS A 104 7.23 -6.44 26.79
CA LYS A 104 6.19 -5.46 27.09
C LYS A 104 5.16 -5.96 28.10
N ASN A 105 4.80 -7.24 28.07
CA ASN A 105 3.79 -7.79 28.97
C ASN A 105 4.33 -7.87 30.39
N LEU A 106 5.52 -8.43 30.57
CA LEU A 106 6.17 -8.52 31.88
C LEU A 106 6.54 -7.14 32.45
N GLY A 107 6.98 -6.21 31.59
CA GLY A 107 7.27 -4.84 32.00
C GLY A 107 6.03 -4.10 32.50
N GLN A 108 4.88 -4.25 31.83
CA GLN A 108 3.63 -3.68 32.31
C GLN A 108 3.19 -4.34 33.62
N ASN A 109 3.13 -5.66 33.70
CA ASN A 109 2.67 -6.36 34.92
C ASN A 109 3.48 -6.00 36.17
N ASN A 110 4.79 -5.83 36.05
CA ASN A 110 5.63 -5.41 37.18
C ASN A 110 5.43 -3.94 37.58
N LEU A 111 4.98 -3.06 36.68
CA LEU A 111 4.69 -1.66 37.01
C LEU A 111 3.32 -1.48 37.67
N HIS A 112 2.37 -2.40 37.47
CA HIS A 112 1.04 -2.34 38.09
C HIS A 112 1.00 -2.95 39.50
N ASN A 113 2.02 -3.73 39.88
CA ASN A 113 2.12 -4.43 41.16
C ASN A 113 3.10 -3.76 42.16
N VAL A 114 3.51 -2.51 41.90
CA VAL A 114 4.31 -1.66 42.80
C VAL A 114 3.44 -0.55 43.37
#